data_AF-M5Y4T0-F1
#
_entry.id   AF-M5Y4T0-F1
#
_cell.length_a   1.000
_cell.length_b   1.000
_cell.length_c   1.000
_cell.angle_alpha   90.00
_cell.angle_beta   90.00
_cell.angle_gamma   90.00
#
_symmetry.space_group_name_H-M   'P 1'
#
loop_
_entity.id
_entity.type
_entity.pdbx_description
1 polymer ?
#
loop_
_entity_poly.entity_id
_entity_poly.type
_entity_poly.pdbx_seq_one_letter_code
_entity_poly.pdbx_strand_id
1 'polypeptide(L)'
;MEAPLHVLFSCALFYMVCGSFFSGLVCVTMFLDDYLISCIMILLFLLRSGNYGDAVTVETLKDFHRERVQILANSGADLIAFETTPNKIEAKAYAELLEEEGIDIPAWFSFTSKDGINVVSGDSISECTSIADSCKQVVAVGINCTPPRFIHGLVSLIRKVTSKPIVIYPNSGETYDGLTKQWVQSSGEVDEEFADIVIGKWHEAGASLFGGCCRTTPNTIRAISRVLSNQKSSAINEDA
;
A
#
# COMPACT_ATOMS: atom_id res chain seq x y z
N MET A 1 20.42 -1.33 14.05
CA MET A 1 19.89 -2.04 12.87
C MET A 1 19.23 -0.98 12.02
N GLU A 2 19.93 -0.51 11.01
CA GLU A 2 19.37 0.39 10.00
C GLU A 2 18.34 -0.38 9.19
N ALA A 3 17.15 0.19 9.01
CA ALA A 3 16.13 -0.40 8.16
C ALA A 3 16.64 -0.39 6.70
N PRO A 4 16.42 -1.46 5.91
CA PRO A 4 16.76 -1.44 4.49
C PRO A 4 15.99 -0.30 3.82
N LEU A 5 16.73 0.59 3.14
CA LEU A 5 16.27 1.96 2.94
C LEU A 5 15.20 2.09 1.85
N HIS A 6 15.12 1.19 0.86
CA HIS A 6 14.13 1.32 -0.21
C HIS A 6 13.62 -0.03 -0.74
N VAL A 7 12.30 -0.14 -0.85
CA VAL A 7 11.64 -1.29 -1.48
C VAL A 7 10.87 -0.80 -2.68
N LEU A 8 11.03 -1.49 -3.81
CA LEU A 8 10.40 -1.14 -5.08
C LEU A 8 9.49 -2.28 -5.54
N PHE A 9 8.24 -1.98 -5.80
CA PHE A 9 7.30 -2.97 -6.35
C PHE A 9 6.30 -2.39 -7.34
N SER A 10 5.87 -3.24 -8.27
CA SER A 10 4.75 -2.95 -9.17
C SER A 10 3.60 -3.87 -8.80
N CYS A 11 2.44 -3.32 -8.45
CA CYS A 11 1.20 -4.10 -8.47
C CYS A 11 0.83 -4.34 -9.94
N ALA A 12 1.45 -5.33 -10.58
CA ALA A 12 0.87 -5.96 -11.73
C ALA A 12 -0.18 -6.95 -11.21
N LEU A 13 -1.46 -6.71 -11.51
CA LEU A 13 -2.50 -7.73 -11.32
C LEU A 13 -2.12 -8.95 -12.16
N PHE A 14 -1.51 -9.95 -11.56
CA PHE A 14 -1.52 -11.30 -12.11
C PHE A 14 -2.76 -11.99 -11.56
N TYR A 15 -3.78 -12.12 -12.41
CA TYR A 15 -4.89 -13.04 -12.15
C TYR A 15 -4.31 -14.46 -12.17
N MET A 16 -3.96 -15.00 -11.00
CA MET A 16 -3.66 -16.42 -10.91
C MET A 16 -5.00 -17.16 -10.92
N VAL A 17 -5.36 -17.70 -12.08
CA VAL A 17 -6.51 -18.58 -12.25
C VAL A 17 -6.18 -19.90 -11.54
N CYS A 18 -6.49 -20.00 -10.25
CA CYS A 18 -6.69 -21.29 -9.62
C CYS A 18 -8.20 -21.55 -9.62
N GLY A 19 -8.61 -22.52 -10.44
CA GLY A 19 -9.99 -22.74 -10.82
C GLY A 19 -10.90 -23.02 -9.63
N SER A 20 -11.66 -22.01 -9.23
CA SER A 20 -13.06 -22.04 -8.77
C SER A 20 -13.44 -20.59 -8.43
N PHE A 21 -14.62 -20.16 -8.85
CA PHE A 21 -15.07 -18.76 -8.87
C PHE A 21 -14.92 -18.00 -7.53
N PHE A 22 -14.53 -16.71 -7.62
CA PHE A 22 -14.46 -15.66 -6.58
C PHE A 22 -13.40 -15.78 -5.46
N SER A 23 -12.28 -15.05 -5.56
CA SER A 23 -11.67 -14.33 -4.42
C SER A 23 -10.46 -13.47 -4.84
N GLY A 24 -10.43 -12.20 -4.42
CA GLY A 24 -9.43 -11.18 -4.77
C GLY A 24 -8.06 -11.37 -4.11
N LEU A 25 -7.43 -12.51 -4.35
CA LEU A 25 -6.06 -12.82 -3.92
C LEU A 25 -5.11 -12.57 -5.10
N VAL A 26 -4.10 -11.72 -4.90
CA VAL A 26 -3.07 -11.42 -5.92
C VAL A 26 -1.70 -11.71 -5.32
N CYS A 27 -0.90 -12.52 -6.01
CA CYS A 27 0.50 -12.71 -5.64
C CYS A 27 1.36 -11.69 -6.39
N VAL A 28 2.21 -10.96 -5.67
CA VAL A 28 3.17 -10.00 -6.21
C VAL A 28 4.56 -10.29 -5.67
N THR A 29 5.53 -10.38 -6.55
CA THR A 29 6.95 -10.49 -6.18
C THR A 29 7.53 -9.09 -6.00
N MET A 30 8.26 -8.86 -4.92
CA MET A 30 8.90 -7.57 -4.64
C MET A 30 10.41 -7.69 -4.55
N PHE A 31 11.10 -6.63 -4.97
CA PHE A 31 12.56 -6.55 -4.93
C PHE A 31 12.99 -5.51 -3.88
N LEU A 32 13.87 -5.93 -2.97
CA LEU A 32 14.40 -5.11 -1.88
C LEU A 32 15.93 -5.22 -1.91
N ASP A 33 16.65 -4.21 -2.42
CA ASP A 33 18.13 -4.11 -2.35
C ASP A 33 18.88 -5.47 -2.49
N ASP A 34 18.67 -6.17 -3.60
CA ASP A 34 19.20 -7.53 -3.91
C ASP A 34 18.71 -8.72 -3.06
N TYR A 35 17.89 -8.47 -2.03
CA TYR A 35 17.05 -9.47 -1.37
C TYR A 35 15.71 -9.61 -2.09
N LEU A 36 15.42 -10.84 -2.54
CA LEU A 36 14.13 -11.21 -3.07
C LEU A 36 13.15 -11.35 -1.89
N ILE A 37 12.16 -10.45 -1.77
CA ILE A 37 10.93 -10.81 -1.06
C ILE A 37 10.15 -11.67 -2.06
N SER A 38 10.39 -12.98 -1.94
CA SER A 38 10.03 -13.99 -2.94
C SER A 38 8.53 -14.07 -3.18
N CYS A 39 7.72 -13.79 -2.17
CA CYS A 39 6.28 -13.84 -2.28
C CYS A 39 5.59 -12.86 -1.31
N ILE A 40 5.00 -11.79 -1.84
CA ILE A 40 4.00 -11.00 -1.12
C ILE A 40 2.64 -11.40 -1.64
N MET A 41 1.75 -11.77 -0.72
CA MET A 41 0.37 -12.01 -1.08
C MET A 41 -0.52 -10.87 -0.64
N ILE A 42 -1.35 -10.43 -1.56
CA ILE A 42 -2.20 -9.28 -1.39
C ILE A 42 -3.66 -9.70 -1.22
N LEU A 43 -4.27 -9.18 -0.17
CA LEU A 43 -5.70 -9.29 0.10
C LEU A 43 -6.41 -8.02 -0.37
N LEU A 44 -7.20 -8.13 -1.44
CA LEU A 44 -8.04 -7.06 -1.98
C LEU A 44 -9.51 -7.19 -1.53
N PHE A 45 -10.17 -6.04 -1.38
CA PHE A 45 -11.46 -5.90 -0.72
C PHE A 45 -12.71 -6.15 -1.58
N LEU A 46 -13.82 -6.41 -0.89
CA LEU A 46 -15.17 -6.63 -1.41
C LEU A 46 -15.80 -5.39 -2.08
N LEU A 47 -15.70 -4.20 -1.46
CA LEU A 47 -16.38 -2.98 -1.91
C LEU A 47 -15.46 -1.75 -1.81
N ARG A 48 -15.14 -1.19 -2.98
CA ARG A 48 -14.27 0.00 -3.13
C ARG A 48 -14.75 1.25 -2.38
N SER A 49 -16.03 1.32 -2.00
CA SER A 49 -16.61 2.46 -1.28
C SER A 49 -16.32 2.44 0.22
N GLY A 50 -16.01 1.27 0.80
CA GLY A 50 -15.90 1.10 2.25
C GLY A 50 -17.21 1.22 3.02
N ASN A 51 -18.34 1.40 2.33
CA ASN A 51 -19.67 1.44 2.94
C ASN A 51 -20.30 0.05 2.86
N TYR A 52 -20.32 -0.64 4.01
CA TYR A 52 -20.80 -2.01 4.15
C TYR A 52 -22.24 -2.09 4.66
N GLY A 53 -22.84 -0.94 5.01
CA GLY A 53 -24.11 -0.87 5.71
C GLY A 53 -24.00 -1.14 7.21
N ASP A 54 -24.99 -0.67 7.96
CA ASP A 54 -24.96 -0.63 9.44
C ASP A 54 -24.97 -2.02 10.11
N ALA A 55 -25.31 -3.07 9.36
CA ALA A 55 -25.37 -4.44 9.88
C ALA A 55 -24.00 -5.13 9.93
N VAL A 56 -22.97 -4.59 9.27
CA VAL A 56 -21.66 -5.24 9.18
C VAL A 56 -20.81 -4.90 10.40
N THR A 57 -20.49 -5.93 11.17
CA THR A 57 -19.68 -5.84 12.39
C THR A 57 -18.22 -6.25 12.13
N VAL A 58 -17.35 -5.98 13.10
CA VAL A 58 -15.96 -6.48 13.10
C VAL A 58 -15.94 -8.01 12.97
N GLU A 59 -16.81 -8.72 13.72
CA GLU A 59 -16.87 -10.20 13.64
C GLU A 59 -17.32 -10.67 12.26
N THR A 60 -18.27 -9.97 11.62
CA THR A 60 -18.70 -10.29 10.24
C THR A 60 -17.52 -10.21 9.27
N LEU A 61 -16.67 -9.19 9.43
CA LEU A 61 -15.48 -9.01 8.60
C LEU A 61 -14.39 -10.03 8.91
N LYS A 62 -14.21 -10.40 10.19
CA LYS A 62 -13.31 -11.48 10.59
C LYS A 62 -13.73 -12.81 9.99
N ASP A 63 -15.00 -13.19 10.12
CA ASP A 63 -15.56 -14.40 9.51
C ASP A 63 -15.33 -14.44 8.00
N PHE A 64 -15.52 -13.31 7.34
CA PHE A 64 -15.27 -13.19 5.91
C PHE A 64 -13.78 -13.36 5.57
N HIS A 65 -12.86 -12.76 6.33
CA HIS A 65 -11.43 -12.75 5.99
C HIS A 65 -10.64 -13.94 6.54
N ARG A 66 -11.15 -14.65 7.54
CA ARG A 66 -10.44 -15.74 8.27
C ARG A 66 -9.84 -16.77 7.34
N GLU A 67 -10.66 -17.40 6.49
CA GLU A 67 -10.19 -18.43 5.56
C GLU A 67 -9.11 -17.87 4.60
N ARG A 68 -9.28 -16.64 4.12
CA ARG A 68 -8.33 -16.00 3.20
C ARG A 68 -6.99 -15.78 3.90
N VAL A 69 -6.99 -15.19 5.09
CA VAL A 69 -5.77 -14.93 5.86
C VAL A 69 -5.07 -16.24 6.22
N GLN A 70 -5.80 -17.29 6.59
CA GLN A 70 -5.21 -18.61 6.86
C GLN A 70 -4.57 -19.23 5.60
N ILE A 71 -5.21 -19.13 4.43
CA ILE A 71 -4.62 -19.60 3.16
C ILE A 71 -3.34 -18.81 2.86
N LEU A 72 -3.37 -17.49 3.04
CA LEU A 72 -2.23 -16.61 2.83
C LEU A 72 -1.07 -16.96 3.76
N ALA A 73 -1.36 -17.16 5.04
CA ALA A 73 -0.35 -17.49 6.04
C ALA A 73 0.31 -18.86 5.78
N ASN A 74 -0.43 -19.82 5.22
CA ASN A 74 0.10 -21.16 4.92
C ASN A 74 0.76 -21.27 3.54
N SER A 75 0.82 -20.18 2.76
CA SER A 75 1.35 -20.18 1.40
C SER A 75 2.88 -20.20 1.31
N GLY A 76 3.58 -19.91 2.41
CA GLY A 76 5.02 -19.64 2.42
C GLY A 76 5.37 -18.20 2.01
N ALA A 77 4.42 -17.26 2.05
CA ALA A 77 4.67 -15.84 1.83
C ALA A 77 5.60 -15.24 2.90
N ASP A 78 6.46 -14.32 2.46
CA ASP A 78 7.36 -13.57 3.34
C ASP A 78 6.62 -12.46 4.10
N LEU A 79 5.52 -11.95 3.51
CA LEU A 79 4.69 -10.88 4.06
C LEU A 79 3.26 -10.93 3.50
N ILE A 80 2.28 -10.56 4.32
CA ILE A 80 0.88 -10.37 3.89
C ILE A 80 0.56 -8.88 3.74
N ALA A 81 0.16 -8.48 2.55
CA ALA A 81 -0.22 -7.11 2.23
C ALA A 81 -1.74 -6.95 2.27
N PHE A 82 -2.25 -6.20 3.25
CA PHE A 82 -3.65 -5.77 3.25
C PHE A 82 -3.73 -4.45 2.49
N GLU A 83 -4.15 -4.48 1.22
CA GLU A 83 -4.09 -3.31 0.33
C GLU A 83 -5.47 -2.73 0.01
N THR A 84 -5.57 -1.40 -0.07
CA THR A 84 -6.84 -0.72 -0.36
C THR A 84 -7.85 -0.83 0.78
N THR A 85 -7.37 -0.89 2.03
CA THR A 85 -8.24 -0.95 3.22
C THR A 85 -9.10 0.30 3.28
N PRO A 86 -10.44 0.16 3.20
CA PRO A 86 -11.28 1.31 2.90
C PRO A 86 -11.85 2.01 4.13
N ASN A 87 -11.78 1.39 5.32
CA ASN A 87 -12.33 1.89 6.58
C ASN A 87 -11.57 1.38 7.81
N LYS A 88 -11.90 1.96 8.98
CA LYS A 88 -11.26 1.58 10.25
C LYS A 88 -11.76 0.26 10.84
N ILE A 89 -13.02 -0.10 10.63
CA ILE A 89 -13.61 -1.31 11.22
C ILE A 89 -12.96 -2.58 10.65
N GLU A 90 -12.56 -2.52 9.38
CA GLU A 90 -11.91 -3.64 8.71
C GLU A 90 -10.42 -3.70 9.02
N ALA A 91 -9.75 -2.54 9.14
CA ALA A 91 -8.40 -2.49 9.70
C ALA A 91 -8.35 -3.13 11.10
N LYS A 92 -9.37 -2.88 11.92
CA LYS A 92 -9.53 -3.51 13.23
C LYS A 92 -9.78 -5.01 13.12
N ALA A 93 -10.65 -5.44 12.21
CA ALA A 93 -10.89 -6.85 11.95
C ALA A 93 -9.61 -7.60 11.57
N TYR A 94 -8.75 -7.02 10.74
CA TYR A 94 -7.46 -7.63 10.41
C TYR A 94 -6.50 -7.70 11.59
N ALA A 95 -6.38 -6.63 12.37
CA ALA A 95 -5.49 -6.61 13.52
C ALA A 95 -5.91 -7.69 14.53
N GLU A 96 -7.21 -7.80 14.83
CA GLU A 96 -7.76 -8.84 15.72
C GLU A 96 -7.57 -10.24 15.12
N LEU A 97 -7.86 -10.41 13.83
CA LEU A 97 -7.73 -11.71 13.17
C LEU A 97 -6.27 -12.21 13.13
N LEU A 98 -5.30 -11.33 12.85
CA LEU A 98 -3.88 -11.69 12.87
C LEU A 98 -3.43 -12.18 14.26
N GLU A 99 -3.95 -11.58 15.33
CA GLU A 99 -3.65 -11.95 16.71
C GLU A 99 -4.37 -13.24 17.13
N GLU A 100 -5.67 -13.35 16.86
CA GLU A 100 -6.48 -14.52 17.23
C GLU A 100 -6.04 -15.81 16.53
N GLU A 101 -5.66 -15.71 15.26
CA GLU A 101 -5.22 -16.86 14.45
C GLU A 101 -3.73 -17.18 14.65
N GLY A 102 -3.01 -16.39 15.48
CA GLY A 102 -1.58 -16.60 15.75
C GLY A 102 -0.71 -16.50 14.49
N ILE A 103 -1.01 -15.55 13.60
CA ILE A 103 -0.26 -15.38 12.35
C ILE A 103 1.09 -14.75 12.64
N ASP A 104 2.17 -15.51 12.45
CA ASP A 104 3.56 -15.04 12.69
C ASP A 104 4.19 -14.33 11.48
N ILE A 105 3.55 -14.37 10.31
CA ILE A 105 4.04 -13.70 9.10
C ILE A 105 3.83 -12.19 9.23
N PRO A 106 4.87 -11.37 8.97
CA PRO A 106 4.73 -9.92 8.94
C PRO A 106 3.64 -9.45 8.00
N ALA A 107 2.97 -8.36 8.36
CA ALA A 107 1.94 -7.75 7.54
C ALA A 107 2.20 -6.25 7.33
N TRP A 108 1.61 -5.68 6.29
CA TRP A 108 1.38 -4.24 6.25
C TRP A 108 -0.09 -3.95 6.02
N PHE A 109 -0.55 -2.80 6.49
CA PHE A 109 -1.85 -2.25 6.14
C PHE A 109 -1.67 -1.02 5.27
N SER A 110 -2.26 -1.02 4.08
CA SER A 110 -2.29 0.12 3.18
C SER A 110 -3.72 0.56 2.93
N PHE A 111 -3.95 1.86 3.05
CA PHE A 111 -5.27 2.47 2.90
C PHE A 111 -5.39 3.20 1.56
N THR A 112 -6.62 3.49 1.15
CA THR A 112 -6.90 4.36 0.01
C THR A 112 -7.65 5.59 0.45
N SER A 113 -7.18 6.76 0.04
CA SER A 113 -7.77 8.05 0.38
C SER A 113 -8.56 8.63 -0.78
N LYS A 114 -9.68 9.28 -0.45
CA LYS A 114 -10.52 10.01 -1.41
C LYS A 114 -10.16 11.50 -1.53
N ASP A 115 -9.65 12.10 -0.46
CA ASP A 115 -9.52 13.56 -0.31
C ASP A 115 -8.16 14.01 0.26
N GLY A 116 -7.25 13.08 0.55
CA GLY A 116 -5.93 13.36 1.11
C GLY A 116 -5.90 13.51 2.64
N ILE A 117 -7.01 13.26 3.34
CA ILE A 117 -7.09 13.31 4.81
C ILE A 117 -7.85 12.10 5.38
N ASN A 118 -8.85 11.61 4.65
CA ASN A 118 -9.71 10.51 5.05
C ASN A 118 -9.56 9.32 4.10
N VAL A 119 -9.80 8.11 4.60
CA VAL A 119 -9.97 6.93 3.76
C VAL A 119 -11.30 7.00 3.00
N VAL A 120 -11.51 6.13 2.02
CA VAL A 120 -12.69 6.18 1.14
C VAL A 120 -14.03 6.16 1.89
N SER A 121 -14.14 5.42 3.01
CA SER A 121 -15.34 5.44 3.87
C SER A 121 -15.62 6.81 4.49
N GLY A 122 -14.60 7.65 4.67
CA GLY A 122 -14.66 8.89 5.43
C GLY A 122 -14.01 8.82 6.81
N ASP A 123 -13.51 7.66 7.24
CA ASP A 123 -12.72 7.58 8.47
C ASP A 123 -11.40 8.35 8.33
N SER A 124 -10.89 8.89 9.45
CA SER A 124 -9.61 9.61 9.46
C SER A 124 -8.46 8.65 9.16
N ILE A 125 -7.54 9.05 8.27
CA ILE A 125 -6.35 8.23 7.99
C ILE A 125 -5.50 8.01 9.25
N SER A 126 -5.45 8.99 10.14
CA SER A 126 -4.69 8.89 11.39
C SER A 126 -5.31 7.87 12.34
N GLU A 127 -6.65 7.77 12.42
CA GLU A 127 -7.32 6.74 13.23
C GLU A 127 -7.06 5.34 12.68
N CYS A 128 -7.17 5.16 11.36
CA CYS A 128 -6.81 3.93 10.67
C CYS A 128 -5.34 3.53 10.90
N THR A 129 -4.43 4.52 10.86
CA THR A 129 -3.00 4.33 11.11
C THR A 129 -2.74 3.88 12.54
N SER A 130 -3.42 4.47 13.54
CA SER A 130 -3.25 4.07 14.95
C SER A 130 -3.64 2.60 15.18
N ILE A 131 -4.69 2.12 14.51
CA ILE A 131 -5.12 0.71 14.60
C ILE A 131 -4.05 -0.22 14.00
N ALA A 132 -3.50 0.16 12.84
CA ALA A 132 -2.42 -0.59 12.20
C ALA A 132 -1.13 -0.57 13.06
N ASP A 133 -0.83 0.57 13.69
CA ASP A 133 0.35 0.74 14.53
C ASP A 133 0.28 -0.13 15.80
N SER A 134 -0.90 -0.29 16.40
CA SER A 134 -1.07 -1.09 17.61
C SER A 134 -0.94 -2.60 17.38
N CYS A 135 -1.05 -3.09 16.14
CA CYS A 135 -0.88 -4.50 15.80
C CYS A 135 0.62 -4.84 15.66
N LYS A 136 1.10 -5.86 16.38
CA LYS A 136 2.53 -6.25 16.40
C LYS A 136 2.98 -6.89 15.10
N GLN A 137 2.11 -7.67 14.46
CA GLN A 137 2.35 -8.31 13.17
C GLN A 137 2.49 -7.28 12.04
N VAL A 138 1.88 -6.11 12.21
CA VAL A 138 1.99 -5.03 11.22
C VAL A 138 3.36 -4.37 11.33
N VAL A 139 4.20 -4.58 10.33
CA VAL A 139 5.56 -4.03 10.27
C VAL A 139 5.67 -2.76 9.44
N ALA A 140 4.65 -2.43 8.62
CA ALA A 140 4.58 -1.20 7.86
C ALA A 140 3.13 -0.70 7.70
N VAL A 141 2.95 0.60 7.49
CA VAL A 141 1.64 1.23 7.25
C VAL A 141 1.72 2.12 6.03
N GLY A 142 0.65 2.24 5.24
CA GLY A 142 0.79 2.93 3.97
C GLY A 142 -0.45 3.43 3.29
N ILE A 143 -0.21 3.94 2.07
CA ILE A 143 -1.22 4.42 1.15
C ILE A 143 -1.00 3.81 -0.23
N ASN A 144 -2.08 3.31 -0.82
CA ASN A 144 -2.08 2.85 -2.19
C ASN A 144 -3.32 3.29 -2.96
N CYS A 145 -3.24 3.11 -4.27
CA CYS A 145 -4.34 3.38 -5.20
C CYS A 145 -4.93 4.82 -5.07
N THR A 146 -4.13 5.74 -4.53
CA THR A 146 -4.49 7.13 -4.26
C THR A 146 -3.75 8.04 -5.26
N PRO A 147 -4.36 9.13 -5.76
CA PRO A 147 -3.68 10.07 -6.65
C PRO A 147 -2.38 10.64 -6.05
N PRO A 148 -1.28 10.74 -6.84
CA PRO A 148 0.01 11.25 -6.38
C PRO A 148 -0.04 12.59 -5.63
N ARG A 149 -0.93 13.50 -6.05
CA ARG A 149 -1.12 14.83 -5.45
C ARG A 149 -1.46 14.80 -3.94
N PHE A 150 -2.03 13.71 -3.44
CA PHE A 150 -2.41 13.57 -2.03
C PHE A 150 -1.32 12.90 -1.18
N ILE A 151 -0.36 12.21 -1.80
CA ILE A 151 0.55 11.30 -1.11
C ILE A 151 1.43 12.04 -0.09
N HIS A 152 2.02 13.19 -0.46
CA HIS A 152 2.90 13.94 0.46
C HIS A 152 2.19 14.33 1.78
N GLY A 153 0.97 14.85 1.67
CA GLY A 153 0.16 15.21 2.84
C GLY A 153 -0.22 14.00 3.68
N LEU A 154 -0.62 12.90 3.04
CA LEU A 154 -0.96 11.65 3.73
C LEU A 154 0.23 11.03 4.45
N VAL A 155 1.41 10.98 3.82
CA VAL A 155 2.66 10.51 4.46
C VAL A 155 2.95 11.33 5.70
N SER A 156 2.81 12.66 5.62
CA SER A 156 2.99 13.56 6.76
C SER A 156 1.99 13.32 7.90
N LEU A 157 0.74 12.94 7.59
CA LEU A 157 -0.27 12.56 8.58
C LEU A 157 0.03 11.21 9.23
N ILE A 158 0.45 10.22 8.45
CA ILE A 158 0.81 8.87 8.92
C ILE A 158 2.05 8.93 9.81
N ARG A 159 3.08 9.68 9.41
CA ARG A 159 4.34 9.81 10.16
C ARG A 159 4.16 10.43 11.55
N LYS A 160 3.12 11.25 11.76
CA LYS A 160 2.76 11.79 13.08
C LYS A 160 2.22 10.73 14.04
N VAL A 161 1.74 9.61 13.53
CA VAL A 161 1.10 8.55 14.31
C VAL A 161 2.03 7.37 14.54
N THR A 162 2.82 6.97 13.53
CA THR A 162 3.66 5.77 13.58
C THR A 162 5.13 6.05 13.26
N SER A 163 6.02 5.33 13.94
CA SER A 163 7.45 5.23 13.61
C SER A 163 7.76 4.09 12.64
N LYS A 164 6.79 3.22 12.33
CA LYS A 164 6.96 2.12 11.36
C LYS A 164 7.31 2.66 9.97
N PRO A 165 7.98 1.86 9.12
CA PRO A 165 8.13 2.16 7.70
C PRO A 165 6.80 2.53 7.04
N ILE A 166 6.85 3.54 6.16
CA ILE A 166 5.68 4.01 5.42
C ILE A 166 5.78 3.50 3.98
N VAL A 167 4.76 2.74 3.56
CA VAL A 167 4.65 2.21 2.19
C VAL A 167 3.73 3.05 1.33
N ILE A 168 4.19 3.46 0.15
CA ILE A 168 3.40 4.23 -0.80
C ILE A 168 3.49 3.65 -2.20
N TYR A 169 2.32 3.45 -2.81
CA TYR A 169 2.22 2.97 -4.18
C TYR A 169 0.99 3.58 -4.84
N PRO A 170 1.08 4.85 -5.25
CA PRO A 170 -0.04 5.59 -5.82
C PRO A 170 -0.49 5.01 -7.17
N ASN A 171 -1.68 5.41 -7.61
CA ASN A 171 -2.10 5.21 -8.99
C ASN A 171 -1.40 6.23 -9.92
N SER A 172 -1.55 6.09 -11.24
CA SER A 172 -0.97 7.03 -12.22
C SER A 172 -1.47 8.48 -12.08
N GLY A 173 -2.56 8.71 -11.33
CA GLY A 173 -3.27 9.98 -11.30
C GLY A 173 -4.23 10.18 -12.47
N GLU A 174 -4.27 9.30 -13.47
CA GLU A 174 -5.23 9.39 -14.58
C GLU A 174 -6.68 9.40 -14.05
N THR A 175 -7.52 10.25 -14.63
CA THR A 175 -8.95 10.31 -14.34
C THR A 175 -9.74 9.75 -15.51
N TYR A 176 -10.70 8.86 -15.23
CA TYR A 176 -11.58 8.34 -16.28
C TYR A 176 -12.68 9.37 -16.58
N ASP A 177 -12.75 9.80 -17.83
CA ASP A 177 -13.84 10.61 -18.34
C ASP A 177 -14.95 9.71 -18.89
N GLY A 178 -16.09 9.70 -18.21
CA GLY A 178 -17.25 8.89 -18.58
C GLY A 178 -17.97 9.36 -19.86
N LEU A 179 -17.76 10.60 -20.29
CA LEU A 179 -18.34 11.15 -21.53
C LEU A 179 -17.56 10.69 -22.74
N THR A 180 -16.23 10.83 -22.71
CA THR A 180 -15.34 10.40 -23.79
C THR A 180 -15.01 8.90 -23.72
N LYS A 181 -15.32 8.25 -22.59
CA LYS A 181 -14.93 6.87 -22.27
C LYS A 181 -13.41 6.65 -22.36
N GLN A 182 -12.65 7.69 -22.06
CA GLN A 182 -11.20 7.69 -22.14
C GLN A 182 -10.58 8.00 -20.78
N TRP A 183 -9.38 7.49 -20.57
CA TRP A 183 -8.54 7.91 -19.47
C TRP A 183 -7.83 9.20 -19.86
N VAL A 184 -8.05 10.24 -19.08
CA VAL A 184 -7.39 11.53 -19.25
C VAL A 184 -6.20 11.54 -18.30
N GLN A 185 -5.01 11.79 -18.82
CA GLN A 185 -3.84 12.03 -17.97
C GLN A 185 -4.17 13.20 -17.03
N SER A 186 -3.90 13.03 -15.73
CA SER A 186 -3.79 14.21 -14.87
C SER A 186 -2.76 15.13 -15.52
N SER A 187 -3.00 16.43 -15.49
CA SER A 187 -2.31 17.48 -16.25
C SER A 187 -0.82 17.70 -15.94
N GLY A 188 -0.09 16.65 -15.55
CA GLY A 188 1.36 16.63 -15.49
C GLY A 188 1.84 15.46 -16.34
N GLU A 189 2.44 15.77 -17.48
CA GLU A 189 3.43 14.87 -18.07
C GLU A 189 4.43 14.56 -16.96
N VAL A 190 4.57 13.29 -16.59
CA VAL A 190 5.58 12.88 -15.62
C VAL A 190 6.92 12.94 -16.35
N ASP A 191 7.47 14.13 -16.51
CA ASP A 191 8.86 14.27 -16.89
C ASP A 191 9.74 13.71 -15.75
N GLU A 192 10.97 13.29 -16.10
CA GLU A 192 11.87 12.66 -15.13
C GLU A 192 12.21 13.61 -13.96
N GLU A 193 12.19 14.92 -14.19
CA GLU A 193 12.46 15.96 -13.20
C GLU A 193 11.33 16.10 -12.16
N PHE A 194 10.08 15.98 -12.59
CA PHE A 194 8.90 15.95 -11.73
C PHE A 194 8.87 14.68 -10.88
N ALA A 195 9.30 13.54 -11.44
CA ALA A 195 9.46 12.31 -10.69
C ALA A 195 10.52 12.45 -9.59
N ASP A 196 11.69 13.03 -9.89
CA ASP A 196 12.75 13.29 -8.90
C ASP A 196 12.26 14.17 -7.75
N ILE A 197 11.62 15.29 -8.06
CA ILE A 197 11.10 16.24 -7.06
C ILE A 197 10.01 15.60 -6.20
N VAL A 198 9.09 14.85 -6.80
CA VAL A 198 7.94 14.27 -6.08
C VAL A 198 8.35 13.09 -5.22
N ILE A 199 9.18 12.18 -5.73
CA ILE A 199 9.68 11.02 -4.97
C ILE A 199 10.57 11.50 -3.81
N GLY A 200 11.47 12.45 -4.06
CA GLY A 200 12.32 13.03 -3.01
C GLY A 200 11.50 13.66 -1.88
N LYS A 201 10.47 14.44 -2.22
CA LYS A 201 9.54 15.02 -1.24
C LYS A 201 8.76 13.98 -0.43
N TRP A 202 8.45 12.82 -1.01
CA TRP A 202 7.77 11.75 -0.28
C TRP A 202 8.74 11.03 0.67
N HIS A 203 9.97 10.81 0.22
CA HIS A 203 11.03 10.26 1.05
C HIS A 203 11.33 11.15 2.26
N GLU A 204 11.56 12.45 2.04
CA GLU A 204 11.77 13.45 3.11
C GLU A 204 10.60 13.52 4.10
N ALA A 205 9.35 13.36 3.62
CA ALA A 205 8.18 13.31 4.48
C ALA A 205 8.11 12.02 5.34
N GLY A 206 8.93 11.01 5.04
CA GLY A 206 9.09 9.79 5.81
C GLY A 206 8.62 8.50 5.10
N ALA A 207 8.32 8.54 3.80
CA ALA A 207 8.09 7.32 3.02
C ALA A 207 9.39 6.53 2.85
N SER A 208 9.32 5.20 2.96
CA SER A 208 10.49 4.31 2.88
C SER A 208 10.31 3.19 1.85
N LEU A 209 9.06 2.77 1.62
CA LEU A 209 8.73 1.70 0.68
C LEU A 209 7.91 2.32 -0.46
N PHE A 210 8.32 2.10 -1.70
CA PHE A 210 7.77 2.77 -2.87
C PHE A 210 7.29 1.76 -3.91
N GLY A 211 6.21 2.09 -4.61
CA GLY A 211 5.74 1.26 -5.70
C GLY A 211 4.75 1.96 -6.61
N GLY A 212 4.06 1.17 -7.41
CA GLY A 212 3.00 1.65 -8.29
C GLY A 212 1.76 0.76 -8.24
N CYS A 213 0.59 1.38 -8.23
CA CYS A 213 -0.71 0.71 -8.26
C CYS A 213 -1.35 0.83 -9.65
N CYS A 214 -2.66 1.08 -9.72
CA CYS A 214 -3.40 1.14 -10.98
C CYS A 214 -2.72 2.05 -12.00
N ARG A 215 -2.54 1.52 -13.21
CA ARG A 215 -2.07 2.25 -14.40
C ARG A 215 -0.63 2.78 -14.31
N THR A 216 0.12 2.35 -13.30
CA THR A 216 1.58 2.50 -13.31
C THR A 216 2.19 1.46 -14.24
N THR A 217 3.44 1.68 -14.66
CA THR A 217 4.14 0.80 -15.61
C THR A 217 5.52 0.44 -15.09
N PRO A 218 6.20 -0.55 -15.68
CA PRO A 218 7.61 -0.81 -15.37
C PRO A 218 8.52 0.42 -15.58
N ASN A 219 8.17 1.35 -16.47
CA ASN A 219 8.89 2.62 -16.61
C ASN A 219 8.76 3.48 -15.35
N THR A 220 7.55 3.55 -14.77
CA THR A 220 7.31 4.25 -13.50
C THR A 220 8.21 3.70 -12.40
N ILE A 221 8.29 2.37 -12.27
CA ILE A 221 9.13 1.73 -11.24
C ILE A 221 10.61 2.00 -11.47
N ARG A 222 11.08 1.95 -12.73
CA ARG A 222 12.46 2.33 -13.08
C ARG A 222 12.77 3.78 -12.73
N ALA A 223 11.84 4.70 -12.98
CA ALA A 223 12.02 6.11 -12.62
C ALA A 223 12.19 6.26 -11.10
N ILE A 224 11.26 5.70 -10.31
CA ILE A 224 11.35 5.70 -8.84
C ILE A 224 12.70 5.11 -8.38
N SER A 225 13.09 3.97 -8.94
CA SER A 225 14.34 3.29 -8.61
C SER A 225 15.58 4.16 -8.82
N ARG A 226 15.63 4.88 -9.94
CA ARG A 226 16.73 5.80 -10.26
C ARG A 226 16.81 6.94 -9.26
N VAL A 227 15.67 7.56 -8.92
CA VAL A 227 15.63 8.66 -7.95
C VAL A 227 16.21 8.22 -6.61
N LEU A 228 15.72 7.10 -6.07
CA LEU A 228 16.14 6.58 -4.77
C LEU A 228 17.63 6.17 -4.76
N SER A 229 18.12 5.61 -5.88
CA SER A 229 19.55 5.26 -6.03
C SER A 229 20.46 6.50 -6.06
N ASN A 230 20.01 7.58 -6.70
CA ASN A 230 20.75 8.84 -6.76
C ASN A 230 20.82 9.51 -5.39
N GLN A 231 19.72 9.50 -4.62
CA GLN A 231 19.69 10.04 -3.26
C GLN A 231 20.60 9.28 -2.29
N LYS A 232 20.67 7.94 -2.44
CA LYS A 232 21.63 7.12 -1.69
C LYS A 232 23.08 7.53 -1.98
N SER A 233 23.38 7.81 -3.25
CA SER A 233 24.73 8.21 -3.68
C SER A 233 25.11 9.61 -3.19
N SER A 234 24.16 10.56 -3.12
CA SER A 234 24.43 11.90 -2.57
C SER A 234 24.64 11.87 -1.05
N ALA A 235 23.84 11.10 -0.31
CA ALA A 235 23.98 10.99 1.15
C ALA A 235 25.35 10.41 1.56
N ILE A 236 25.83 9.36 0.87
CA ILE A 236 27.15 8.76 1.13
C ILE A 236 28.31 9.74 0.90
N ASN A 237 28.15 10.70 -0.03
CA ASN A 237 29.18 11.67 -0.36
C ASN A 237 29.19 12.90 0.58
N GLU A 238 28.09 13.18 1.29
CA GLU A 238 28.04 14.27 2.28
C GLU A 238 28.61 13.86 3.65
N ASP A 239 28.62 12.56 3.95
CA ASP A 239 29.16 11.99 5.19
C ASP A 239 30.65 11.58 5.11
N ALA A 240 31.32 11.84 3.97
CA ALA A 240 32.73 11.49 3.70
C ALA A 240 33.66 12.72 3.72
#